data_AF-A0A932EM53-F1
#
_entry.id   AF-A0A932EM53-F1
#
_cell.length_a   1.000
_cell.length_b   1.000
_cell.length_c   1.000
_cell.angle_alpha   90.00
_cell.angle_beta   90.00
_cell.angle_gamma   90.00
#
_symmetry.space_group_name_H-M   'P 1'
#
loop_
_entity.id
_entity.type
_entity.pdbx_description
1 polymer ?
#
loop_
_entity_poly.entity_id
_entity_poly.type
_entity_poly.pdbx_seq_one_letter_code
_entity_poly.pdbx_strand_id
1 'polypeptide(L)'
;MKQTKLIFLSLVFLCTHFYAIALFGDTFEGRKIQKVEIVAPADFDSSELKHSLSSFQGQTFSSKKIDAALKRLYLSRQFHNISIHVLPKEKNWVNLSFVFELSRKIDSIEFTGTAFFSDVVLLRSLTSKEGGFFSEQMLVNDKKALLSLYEEGGYFQTDIQIKFSAPQKPHLVRIVFEIKEGVAATIEQMTLNSVGRPKSKHLRPF
;
A
#
# COMPACT_ATOMS: atom_id res chain seq x y z
N MET A 1 -3.65 18.90 80.46
CA MET A 1 -3.82 19.73 79.26
C MET A 1 -2.44 20.23 78.82
N LYS A 2 -1.86 19.58 77.81
CA LYS A 2 -0.50 19.75 77.25
C LYS A 2 -0.70 20.08 75.75
N GLN A 3 -0.23 21.23 75.24
CA GLN A 3 1.10 21.49 74.64
C GLN A 3 1.36 20.80 73.29
N THR A 4 1.18 21.56 72.21
CA THR A 4 2.19 21.99 71.22
C THR A 4 3.08 20.96 70.47
N LYS A 5 2.91 20.98 69.12
CA LYS A 5 3.87 20.80 68.00
C LYS A 5 4.63 19.46 67.79
N LEU A 6 4.85 19.18 66.50
CA LEU A 6 6.13 18.88 65.84
C LEU A 6 6.20 17.54 65.05
N ILE A 7 6.17 17.68 63.71
CA ILE A 7 7.04 17.08 62.67
C ILE A 7 7.36 15.57 62.75
N PHE A 8 6.89 14.82 61.74
CA PHE A 8 7.55 13.68 61.09
C PHE A 8 7.02 13.65 59.65
N LEU A 9 7.61 14.34 58.66
CA LEU A 9 8.78 13.96 57.86
C LEU A 9 8.95 12.44 57.64
N SER A 10 9.10 12.09 56.35
CA SER A 10 9.61 10.81 55.84
C SER A 10 8.60 9.66 55.74
N LEU A 11 8.00 9.50 54.56
CA LEU A 11 8.15 8.30 53.74
C LEU A 11 7.57 8.57 52.33
N VAL A 12 8.22 9.47 51.58
CA VAL A 12 8.19 9.35 50.11
C VAL A 12 8.99 8.07 49.84
N PHE A 13 8.29 6.94 49.85
CA PHE A 13 8.86 5.67 49.45
C PHE A 13 9.35 5.88 48.03
N LEU A 14 10.67 5.75 47.90
CA LEU A 14 11.44 5.40 46.73
C LEU A 14 10.63 4.47 45.80
N CYS A 15 9.68 5.03 45.07
CA CYS A 15 9.33 4.63 43.73
C CYS A 15 9.94 5.69 42.81
N THR A 16 11.24 5.91 43.00
CA THR A 16 12.19 5.71 41.91
C THR A 16 11.91 4.33 41.34
N HIS A 17 10.78 4.20 40.62
CA HIS A 17 10.63 3.16 39.63
C HIS A 17 11.88 3.34 38.81
N PHE A 18 12.73 2.35 38.99
CA PHE A 18 13.89 2.03 38.23
C PHE A 18 13.49 2.08 36.76
N TYR A 19 13.42 3.29 36.21
CA TYR A 19 13.39 3.56 34.79
C TYR A 19 14.84 3.46 34.32
N ALA A 20 15.53 2.40 34.76
CA ALA A 20 16.50 1.78 33.90
C ALA A 20 15.67 1.10 32.81
N ILE A 21 15.28 1.88 31.80
CA ILE A 21 15.29 1.33 30.45
C ILE A 21 16.73 0.87 30.29
N ALA A 22 16.93 -0.42 30.57
CA ALA A 22 18.05 -1.15 30.08
C ALA A 22 17.97 -0.99 28.55
N LEU A 23 18.65 0.02 28.02
CA LEU A 23 19.07 0.12 26.64
C LEU A 23 20.14 -0.95 26.38
N PHE A 24 19.89 -2.18 26.82
CA PHE A 24 20.47 -3.33 26.18
C PHE A 24 19.62 -3.52 24.94
N GLY A 25 20.02 -2.85 23.86
CA GLY A 25 19.70 -3.33 22.53
C GLY A 25 20.22 -4.76 22.50
N ASP A 26 19.33 -5.69 22.80
CA ASP A 26 19.67 -7.08 22.97
C ASP A 26 19.99 -7.59 21.56
N THR A 27 21.25 -7.43 21.17
CA THR A 27 21.67 -7.82 19.83
C THR A 27 21.56 -9.34 19.77
N PHE A 28 20.69 -9.83 18.89
CA PHE A 28 20.57 -11.25 18.63
C PHE A 28 21.77 -11.79 17.83
N GLU A 29 22.69 -10.93 17.43
CA GLU A 29 23.91 -11.25 16.70
C GLU A 29 24.71 -12.37 17.37
N GLY A 30 25.11 -13.35 16.56
CA GLY A 30 25.89 -14.51 17.02
C GLY A 30 25.10 -15.58 17.79
N ARG A 31 23.84 -15.32 18.20
CA ARG A 31 22.97 -16.33 18.85
C ARG A 31 22.66 -17.48 17.89
N LYS A 32 22.50 -18.70 18.40
CA LYS A 32 22.12 -19.85 17.53
C LYS A 32 20.63 -19.80 17.19
N ILE A 33 20.30 -20.06 15.93
CA ILE A 33 18.93 -20.17 15.46
C ILE A 33 18.44 -21.59 15.73
N GLN A 34 17.49 -21.74 16.66
CA GLN A 34 16.94 -23.05 17.01
C GLN A 34 15.89 -23.51 16.00
N LYS A 35 14.98 -22.61 15.60
CA LYS A 35 13.86 -22.92 14.71
C LYS A 35 13.58 -21.75 13.78
N VAL A 36 13.16 -22.09 12.57
CA VAL A 36 12.62 -21.14 11.59
C VAL A 36 11.18 -21.52 11.29
N GLU A 37 10.28 -20.58 11.47
CA GLU A 37 8.86 -20.69 11.14
C GLU A 37 8.55 -19.76 9.97
N ILE A 38 7.70 -20.23 9.07
CA ILE A 38 7.27 -19.50 7.88
C ILE A 38 5.76 -19.46 7.91
N VAL A 39 5.23 -18.25 7.98
CA VAL A 39 3.81 -17.93 7.91
C VAL A 39 3.58 -17.30 6.55
N ALA A 40 2.92 -18.04 5.66
CA ALA A 40 2.55 -17.58 4.33
C ALA A 40 1.05 -17.76 4.12
N PRO A 41 0.43 -17.01 3.19
CA PRO A 41 -0.98 -17.19 2.86
C PRO A 41 -1.29 -18.61 2.41
N ALA A 42 -2.48 -19.09 2.75
CA ALA A 42 -2.89 -20.49 2.51
C ALA A 42 -2.94 -20.87 1.02
N ASP A 43 -3.15 -19.88 0.15
CA ASP A 43 -3.21 -19.99 -1.30
C ASP A 43 -1.84 -19.87 -1.99
N PHE A 44 -0.75 -19.80 -1.21
CA PHE A 44 0.62 -19.71 -1.72
C PHE A 44 1.41 -20.99 -1.46
N ASP A 45 2.09 -21.50 -2.50
CA ASP A 45 3.04 -22.62 -2.33
C ASP A 45 4.33 -22.13 -1.66
N SER A 46 4.42 -22.41 -0.36
CA SER A 46 5.57 -22.05 0.48
C SER A 46 6.73 -23.03 0.42
N SER A 47 6.70 -24.04 -0.46
CA SER A 47 7.74 -25.09 -0.52
C SER A 47 9.13 -24.54 -0.82
N GLU A 48 9.24 -23.60 -1.76
CA GLU A 48 10.51 -22.95 -2.08
C GLU A 48 11.01 -22.07 -0.93
N LEU A 49 10.10 -21.33 -0.28
CA LEU A 49 10.44 -20.54 0.92
C LEU A 49 10.96 -21.44 2.04
N LYS A 50 10.31 -22.58 2.29
CA LYS A 50 10.75 -23.58 3.28
C LYS A 50 12.14 -24.08 2.94
N HIS A 51 12.38 -24.53 1.71
CA HIS A 51 13.70 -25.01 1.31
C HIS A 51 14.80 -23.95 1.49
N SER A 52 14.54 -22.70 1.10
CA SER A 52 15.53 -21.63 1.19
C SER A 52 15.76 -21.13 2.62
N LEU A 53 14.69 -20.93 3.41
CA LEU A 53 14.77 -20.27 4.72
C LEU A 53 15.05 -21.24 5.86
N SER A 54 14.69 -22.51 5.75
CA SER A 54 15.07 -23.53 6.74
C SER A 54 16.58 -23.70 6.83
N SER A 55 17.35 -23.28 5.82
CA SER A 55 18.82 -23.27 5.86
C SER A 55 19.40 -22.40 6.99
N PHE A 56 18.66 -21.40 7.48
CA PHE A 56 19.06 -20.58 8.61
C PHE A 56 19.03 -21.34 9.94
N GLN A 57 18.24 -22.41 10.04
CA GLN A 57 18.18 -23.22 11.26
C GLN A 57 19.55 -23.85 11.55
N GLY A 58 19.99 -23.76 12.81
CA GLY A 58 21.30 -24.23 13.25
C GLY A 58 22.46 -23.26 12.99
N GLN A 59 22.28 -22.23 12.14
CA GLN A 59 23.29 -21.19 11.94
C GLN A 59 23.27 -20.17 13.09
N THR A 60 24.31 -19.34 13.15
CA THR A 60 24.31 -18.14 13.98
C THR A 60 23.49 -17.03 13.31
N PHE A 61 22.69 -16.35 14.11
CA PHE A 61 21.94 -15.19 13.70
C PHE A 61 22.89 -14.10 13.22
N SER A 62 22.56 -13.55 12.04
CA SER A 62 23.25 -12.40 11.46
C SER A 62 22.24 -11.56 10.69
N SER A 63 22.02 -10.33 11.13
CA SER A 63 21.14 -9.36 10.48
C SER A 63 21.53 -9.22 9.02
N LYS A 64 22.82 -9.05 8.73
CA LYS A 64 23.33 -8.88 7.36
C LYS A 64 22.94 -10.04 6.42
N LYS A 65 23.02 -11.29 6.90
CA LYS A 65 22.63 -12.46 6.08
C LYS A 65 21.12 -12.52 5.87
N ILE A 66 20.34 -12.20 6.91
CA ILE A 66 18.88 -12.16 6.85
C ILE A 66 18.43 -11.04 5.89
N ASP A 67 18.97 -9.83 6.03
CA ASP A 67 18.66 -8.69 5.18
C ASP A 67 18.99 -8.98 3.71
N ALA A 68 20.10 -9.66 3.43
CA ALA A 68 20.44 -10.11 2.09
C ALA A 68 19.46 -11.17 1.53
N ALA A 69 18.89 -12.02 2.38
CA ALA A 69 17.82 -12.95 1.98
C ALA A 69 16.50 -12.22 1.74
N LEU A 70 16.09 -11.34 2.66
CA LEU A 70 14.88 -10.52 2.51
C LEU A 70 14.93 -9.69 1.24
N LYS A 71 16.07 -9.04 0.94
CA LYS A 71 16.25 -8.26 -0.28
C LYS A 71 16.03 -9.10 -1.55
N ARG A 72 16.53 -10.33 -1.59
CA ARG A 72 16.31 -11.25 -2.73
C ARG A 72 14.83 -11.61 -2.88
N LEU A 73 14.13 -11.86 -1.77
CA LEU A 73 12.71 -12.17 -1.78
C LEU A 73 11.85 -10.97 -2.20
N TYR A 74 12.18 -9.75 -1.78
CA TYR A 74 11.53 -8.53 -2.28
C TYR A 74 11.72 -8.33 -3.78
N LEU A 75 12.91 -8.65 -4.31
CA LEU A 75 13.19 -8.54 -5.75
C LEU A 75 12.35 -9.51 -6.61
N SER A 76 11.81 -10.59 -6.02
CA SER A 76 10.88 -11.48 -6.72
C SER A 76 9.55 -10.80 -7.09
N ARG A 77 9.21 -9.67 -6.46
CA ARG A 77 7.93 -8.93 -6.56
C ARG A 77 6.68 -9.71 -6.15
N GLN A 78 6.82 -10.95 -5.68
CA GLN A 78 5.70 -11.77 -5.24
C GLN A 78 5.10 -11.31 -3.91
N PHE A 79 5.91 -10.63 -3.09
CA PHE A 79 5.52 -10.15 -1.77
C PHE A 79 5.64 -8.62 -1.73
N HIS A 80 4.62 -7.97 -1.17
CA HIS A 80 4.66 -6.53 -0.91
C HIS A 80 5.19 -6.23 0.49
N ASN A 81 5.08 -7.20 1.41
CA ASN A 81 5.61 -7.09 2.75
C ASN A 81 6.14 -8.46 3.22
N ILE A 82 7.31 -8.42 3.86
CA ILE A 82 7.97 -9.55 4.50
C ILE A 82 8.45 -9.06 5.86
N SER A 83 7.84 -9.58 6.93
CA SER A 83 8.20 -9.25 8.31
C SER A 83 8.97 -10.39 8.95
N ILE A 84 9.95 -10.08 9.79
CA ILE A 84 10.67 -11.05 10.60
C ILE A 84 10.50 -10.74 12.07
N HIS A 85 10.08 -11.76 12.83
CA HIS A 85 10.06 -11.72 14.28
C HIS A 85 11.17 -12.60 14.82
N VAL A 86 12.03 -12.02 15.65
CA VAL A 86 13.10 -12.72 16.36
C VAL A 86 12.64 -12.95 17.79
N LEU A 87 12.38 -14.21 18.13
CA LEU A 87 11.85 -14.61 19.43
C LEU A 87 13.00 -15.18 20.27
N PRO A 88 13.44 -14.51 21.35
CA PRO A 88 14.47 -15.05 22.24
C PRO A 88 14.02 -16.35 22.89
N LYS A 89 14.97 -17.26 23.09
CA LYS A 89 14.79 -18.55 23.77
C LYS A 89 15.89 -18.78 24.81
N GLU A 90 15.71 -19.81 25.61
CA GLU A 90 16.69 -20.26 26.59
C GLU A 90 18.05 -20.57 25.94
N LYS A 91 19.11 -20.58 26.75
CA LYS A 91 20.48 -20.92 26.32
C LYS A 91 21.03 -20.06 25.18
N ASN A 92 20.63 -18.79 25.13
CA ASN A 92 21.08 -17.81 24.14
C ASN A 92 20.71 -18.20 22.69
N TRP A 93 19.56 -18.87 22.53
CA TRP A 93 19.02 -19.25 21.23
C TRP A 93 17.93 -18.26 20.79
N VAL A 94 17.63 -18.27 19.49
CA VAL A 94 16.52 -17.51 18.91
C VAL A 94 15.70 -18.38 17.98
N ASN A 95 14.40 -18.10 17.92
CA ASN A 95 13.53 -18.57 16.86
C ASN A 95 13.25 -17.43 15.90
N LEU A 96 13.20 -17.74 14.61
CA LEU A 96 12.81 -16.80 13.58
C LEU A 96 11.41 -17.14 13.09
N SER A 97 10.55 -16.14 12.97
CA SER A 97 9.26 -16.27 12.31
C SER A 97 9.20 -15.27 11.16
N PHE A 98 9.18 -15.79 9.93
CA PHE A 98 8.98 -14.98 8.73
C PHE A 98 7.50 -14.95 8.38
N VAL A 99 6.94 -13.74 8.26
CA VAL A 99 5.55 -13.51 7.89
C VAL A 99 5.51 -12.86 6.51
N PHE A 100 4.86 -13.52 5.56
CA PHE A 100 4.80 -13.11 4.16
C PHE A 100 3.41 -12.60 3.80
N GLU A 101 3.36 -11.48 3.09
CA GLU A 101 2.13 -10.94 2.52
C GLU A 101 2.30 -10.76 1.00
N LEU A 102 1.46 -11.47 0.24
CA LEU A 102 1.51 -11.45 -1.21
C LEU A 102 1.20 -10.08 -1.78
N SER A 103 1.92 -9.70 -2.82
CA SER A 103 1.58 -8.51 -3.63
C SER A 103 0.18 -8.67 -4.20
N ARG A 104 -0.65 -7.64 -4.03
CA ARG A 104 -1.98 -7.60 -4.64
C ARG A 104 -1.86 -7.41 -6.15
N LYS A 105 -2.59 -8.20 -6.92
CA LYS A 105 -2.73 -8.07 -8.38
C LYS A 105 -4.16 -7.72 -8.74
N ILE A 106 -4.32 -7.05 -9.87
CA ILE A 106 -5.63 -6.74 -10.44
C ILE A 106 -6.13 -8.00 -11.14
N ASP A 107 -7.29 -8.48 -10.70
CA ASP A 107 -7.98 -9.62 -11.30
C ASP A 107 -8.85 -9.17 -12.48
N SER A 108 -9.66 -8.14 -12.25
CA SER A 108 -10.61 -7.60 -13.21
C SER A 108 -10.78 -6.10 -13.03
N ILE A 109 -11.01 -5.40 -14.15
CA ILE A 109 -11.39 -3.98 -14.18
C ILE A 109 -12.74 -3.86 -14.89
N GLU A 110 -13.74 -3.36 -14.17
CA GLU A 110 -15.10 -3.20 -14.68
C GLU A 110 -15.51 -1.73 -14.65
N PHE A 111 -16.36 -1.32 -15.59
CA PHE A 111 -16.95 0.02 -15.65
C PHE A 111 -18.47 -0.09 -15.57
N THR A 112 -19.09 0.87 -14.89
CA THR A 112 -20.56 0.98 -14.83
C THR A 112 -20.99 2.42 -15.01
N GLY A 113 -22.20 2.62 -15.53
CA GLY A 113 -22.73 3.96 -15.83
C GLY A 113 -22.08 4.65 -17.02
N THR A 114 -21.47 3.87 -17.91
CA THR A 114 -20.87 4.34 -19.16
C THR A 114 -21.91 4.33 -20.28
N ALA A 115 -22.07 5.45 -20.97
CA ALA A 115 -22.93 5.55 -22.15
C ALA A 115 -22.20 6.22 -23.33
N PHE A 116 -21.26 7.12 -23.06
CA PHE A 116 -20.51 7.84 -24.09
C PHE A 116 -19.27 7.09 -24.57
N PHE A 117 -18.38 6.66 -23.66
CA PHE A 117 -17.17 5.92 -24.00
C PHE A 117 -17.36 4.42 -23.77
N SER A 118 -16.89 3.61 -24.73
CA SER A 118 -16.81 2.16 -24.55
C SER A 118 -15.73 1.77 -23.54
N ASP A 119 -15.90 0.64 -22.85
CA ASP A 119 -14.93 0.09 -21.90
C ASP A 119 -13.52 -0.05 -22.50
N VAL A 120 -13.40 -0.37 -23.79
CA VAL A 120 -12.09 -0.47 -24.47
C VAL A 120 -11.35 0.87 -24.50
N VAL A 121 -12.09 1.98 -24.68
CA VAL A 121 -11.50 3.33 -24.67
C VAL A 121 -11.10 3.71 -23.25
N LEU A 122 -11.97 3.42 -22.27
CA LEU A 122 -11.70 3.70 -20.86
C LEU A 122 -10.47 2.91 -20.37
N LEU A 123 -10.40 1.60 -20.65
CA LEU A 123 -9.24 0.76 -20.32
C LEU A 123 -7.92 1.29 -20.91
N ARG A 124 -7.95 1.86 -22.13
CA ARG A 124 -6.74 2.42 -22.76
C ARG A 124 -6.23 3.69 -22.08
N SER A 125 -7.10 4.41 -21.38
CA SER A 125 -6.71 5.60 -20.60
C SER A 125 -6.10 5.25 -19.24
N LEU A 126 -6.24 4.00 -18.79
CA LEU A 126 -5.74 3.57 -17.49
C LEU A 126 -4.26 3.18 -17.53
N THR A 127 -3.57 3.44 -16.41
CA THR A 127 -2.28 2.82 -16.11
C THR A 127 -2.47 1.42 -15.53
N SER A 128 -3.54 1.20 -14.75
CA SER A 128 -3.94 -0.12 -14.28
C SER A 128 -4.21 -1.08 -15.43
N LYS A 129 -3.79 -2.33 -15.26
CA LYS A 129 -4.05 -3.43 -16.19
C LYS A 129 -4.40 -4.69 -15.42
N GLU A 130 -5.33 -5.47 -15.96
CA GLU A 130 -5.61 -6.82 -15.48
C GLU A 130 -4.32 -7.66 -15.50
N GLY A 131 -4.12 -8.46 -14.46
CA GLY A 131 -2.87 -9.18 -14.17
C GLY A 131 -1.72 -8.32 -13.64
N GLY A 132 -1.84 -6.98 -13.70
CA GLY A 132 -0.87 -6.03 -13.15
C GLY A 132 -0.90 -5.93 -11.63
N PHE A 133 0.07 -5.23 -11.04
CA PHE A 133 0.10 -4.98 -9.60
C PHE A 133 -0.94 -3.94 -9.19
N PHE A 134 -1.62 -4.17 -8.08
CA PHE A 134 -2.56 -3.23 -7.49
C PHE A 134 -1.84 -2.22 -6.58
N SER A 135 -2.18 -0.94 -6.71
CA SER A 135 -1.90 0.06 -5.68
C SER A 135 -2.98 1.13 -5.67
N GLU A 136 -3.34 1.62 -4.49
CA GLU A 136 -4.38 2.65 -4.35
C GLU A 136 -3.96 3.98 -5.00
N GLN A 137 -2.67 4.30 -4.96
CA GLN A 137 -2.14 5.48 -5.64
C GLN A 137 -2.33 5.42 -7.17
N MET A 138 -2.25 4.22 -7.76
CA MET A 138 -2.52 4.04 -9.20
C MET A 138 -4.00 4.30 -9.51
N LEU A 139 -4.92 3.84 -8.67
CA LEU A 139 -6.36 4.12 -8.84
C LEU A 139 -6.68 5.62 -8.80
N VAL A 140 -6.00 6.38 -7.93
CA VAL A 140 -6.15 7.84 -7.88
C VAL A 140 -5.73 8.48 -9.22
N ASN A 141 -4.64 8.01 -9.82
CA ASN A 141 -4.17 8.51 -11.11
C ASN A 141 -5.10 8.10 -12.25
N ASP A 142 -5.58 6.85 -12.24
CA ASP A 142 -6.53 6.34 -13.21
C ASP A 142 -7.86 7.11 -13.20
N LYS A 143 -8.39 7.41 -12.01
CA LYS A 143 -9.58 8.27 -11.89
C LYS A 143 -9.34 9.65 -12.50
N LYS A 144 -8.17 10.26 -12.30
CA LYS A 144 -7.84 11.55 -12.91
C LYS A 144 -7.78 11.44 -14.44
N ALA A 145 -7.15 10.39 -14.97
CA ALA A 145 -7.07 10.16 -16.41
C ALA A 145 -8.46 10.00 -17.05
N LEU A 146 -9.35 9.25 -16.39
CA LEU A 146 -10.75 9.11 -16.83
C LEU A 146 -11.49 10.45 -16.78
N LEU A 147 -11.38 11.21 -15.68
CA LEU A 147 -12.01 12.53 -15.59
C LEU A 147 -11.54 13.47 -16.71
N SER A 148 -10.22 13.53 -16.97
CA SER A 148 -9.67 14.32 -18.07
C SER A 148 -10.17 13.86 -19.43
N LEU A 149 -10.29 12.55 -19.67
CA LEU A 149 -10.87 12.00 -20.90
C LEU A 149 -12.33 12.47 -21.10
N TYR A 150 -13.13 12.50 -20.03
CA TYR A 150 -14.50 13.00 -20.09
C TYR A 150 -14.56 14.53 -20.29
N GLU A 151 -13.70 15.29 -19.62
CA GLU A 151 -13.58 16.74 -19.81
C GLU A 151 -13.20 17.10 -21.25
N GLU A 152 -12.24 16.38 -21.85
CA GLU A 152 -11.87 16.54 -23.27
C GLU A 152 -13.04 16.20 -24.21
N GLY A 153 -13.89 15.25 -23.80
CA GLY A 153 -15.15 14.92 -24.49
C GLY A 153 -16.28 15.93 -24.25
N GLY A 154 -16.08 16.96 -23.43
CA GLY A 154 -17.06 18.00 -23.10
C GLY A 154 -17.97 17.68 -21.90
N TYR A 155 -17.68 16.65 -21.11
CA TYR A 155 -18.47 16.18 -19.97
C TYR A 155 -17.86 16.59 -18.62
N PHE A 156 -17.76 17.90 -18.37
CA PHE A 156 -17.07 18.47 -17.19
C PHE A 156 -17.70 18.12 -15.83
N GLN A 157 -18.97 17.70 -15.81
CA GLN A 157 -19.70 17.36 -14.58
C GLN A 157 -19.67 15.86 -14.26
N THR A 158 -18.73 15.12 -14.86
CA THR A 158 -18.61 13.67 -14.64
C THR A 158 -18.10 13.39 -13.23
N ASP A 159 -18.77 12.50 -12.49
CA ASP A 159 -18.31 11.99 -11.20
C ASP A 159 -17.91 10.52 -11.34
N ILE A 160 -16.82 10.12 -10.69
CA ILE A 160 -16.29 8.76 -10.74
C ILE A 160 -16.03 8.28 -9.32
N GLN A 161 -16.69 7.19 -8.93
CA GLN A 161 -16.42 6.48 -7.68
C GLN A 161 -15.66 5.19 -7.98
N ILE A 162 -14.66 4.88 -7.16
CA ILE A 162 -13.87 3.66 -7.32
C ILE A 162 -14.23 2.72 -6.18
N LYS A 163 -14.65 1.50 -6.53
CA LYS A 163 -14.81 0.40 -5.57
C LYS A 163 -13.79 -0.67 -5.90
N PHE A 164 -13.16 -1.23 -4.87
CA PHE A 164 -12.31 -2.40 -5.05
C PHE A 164 -12.53 -3.40 -3.92
N SER A 165 -12.42 -4.68 -4.25
CA SER A 165 -12.62 -5.78 -3.31
C SER A 165 -11.77 -6.99 -3.68
N ALA A 166 -11.55 -7.90 -2.73
CA ALA A 166 -10.79 -9.13 -2.93
C ALA A 166 -11.65 -10.35 -2.54
N PRO A 167 -12.70 -10.68 -3.34
CA PRO A 167 -13.76 -11.57 -2.89
C PRO A 167 -13.35 -13.05 -2.81
N GLN A 168 -12.45 -13.51 -3.69
CA GLN A 168 -12.02 -14.92 -3.72
C GLN A 168 -10.66 -15.15 -3.05
N LYS A 169 -9.69 -14.28 -3.35
CA LYS A 169 -8.33 -14.37 -2.82
C LYS A 169 -7.89 -12.99 -2.34
N PRO A 170 -7.33 -12.84 -1.11
CA PRO A 170 -6.91 -11.54 -0.57
C PRO A 170 -5.91 -10.78 -1.48
N HIS A 171 -5.16 -11.52 -2.29
CA HIS A 171 -4.15 -10.96 -3.19
C HIS A 171 -4.66 -10.66 -4.61
N LEU A 172 -5.93 -10.96 -4.92
CA LEU A 172 -6.55 -10.68 -6.21
C LEU A 172 -7.65 -9.64 -6.02
N VAL A 173 -7.49 -8.49 -6.68
CA VAL A 173 -8.35 -7.32 -6.50
C VAL A 173 -9.21 -7.12 -7.74
N ARG A 174 -10.53 -7.13 -7.55
CA ARG A 174 -11.49 -6.61 -8.53
C ARG A 174 -11.64 -5.11 -8.33
N ILE A 175 -11.58 -4.35 -9.41
CA ILE A 175 -11.80 -2.90 -9.43
C ILE A 175 -13.06 -2.60 -10.24
N VAL A 176 -13.93 -1.74 -9.71
CA VAL A 176 -15.11 -1.23 -10.40
C VAL A 176 -15.05 0.30 -10.39
N PHE A 177 -15.06 0.90 -11.58
CA PHE A 177 -15.26 2.33 -11.77
C PHE A 177 -16.75 2.60 -11.99
N GLU A 178 -17.39 3.26 -11.03
CA GLU A 178 -18.76 3.72 -11.14
C GLU A 178 -18.77 5.15 -11.66
N ILE A 179 -19.16 5.32 -12.92
CA ILE A 179 -19.11 6.58 -13.63
C ILE A 179 -20.52 7.15 -13.71
N LYS A 180 -20.67 8.41 -13.32
CA LYS A 180 -21.87 9.22 -13.55
C LYS A 180 -21.51 10.28 -14.57
N GLU A 181 -21.83 10.03 -15.83
CA GLU A 181 -21.54 10.96 -16.92
C GLU A 181 -22.29 12.28 -16.71
N GLY A 182 -21.58 13.40 -16.94
CA GLY A 182 -22.17 14.73 -16.89
C GLY A 182 -23.10 15.01 -18.08
N VAL A 183 -23.63 16.23 -18.14
CA VAL A 183 -24.28 16.72 -19.36
C VAL A 183 -23.21 17.20 -20.34
N ALA A 184 -23.39 16.92 -21.63
CA ALA A 184 -22.51 17.41 -22.67
C ALA A 184 -22.54 18.95 -22.73
N ALA A 185 -21.37 19.57 -22.64
CA ALA A 185 -21.25 21.02 -22.76
C ALA A 185 -21.63 21.50 -24.16
N THR A 186 -22.34 22.61 -24.23
CA THR A 186 -22.68 23.31 -25.47
C THR A 186 -21.97 24.66 -25.49
N ILE A 187 -21.43 25.05 -26.63
CA ILE A 187 -20.82 26.37 -26.81
C ILE A 187 -21.96 27.38 -26.98
N GLU A 188 -22.21 28.21 -25.95
CA GLU A 188 -23.26 29.24 -26.01
C GLU A 188 -22.83 30.45 -26.86
N GLN A 189 -21.57 30.87 -26.76
CA GLN A 189 -21.08 32.05 -27.46
C GLN A 189 -19.58 31.93 -27.73
N MET A 190 -19.16 32.26 -28.96
CA MET A 190 -17.76 32.42 -29.34
C MET A 190 -17.45 33.90 -29.60
N THR A 191 -16.58 34.50 -28.79
CA THR A 191 -16.11 35.88 -28.98
C THR A 191 -14.71 35.89 -29.57
N LEU A 192 -14.55 36.48 -30.76
CA LEU A 192 -13.26 36.65 -31.40
C LEU A 192 -12.76 38.09 -31.20
N ASN A 193 -11.85 38.27 -30.25
CA ASN A 193 -11.21 39.57 -30.03
C ASN A 193 -9.99 39.68 -30.94
N SER A 194 -10.13 40.37 -32.09
CA SER A 194 -9.02 40.63 -33.01
C SER A 194 -8.29 41.92 -32.65
N VAL A 195 -6.98 41.86 -32.46
CA VAL A 195 -6.11 43.04 -32.19
C VAL A 195 -5.57 43.65 -33.51
N GLY A 196 -6.32 43.54 -34.62
CA GLY A 196 -5.90 44.06 -35.93
C GLY A 196 -7.00 44.03 -36.99
N ARG A 197 -6.80 44.75 -38.10
CA ARG A 197 -7.77 44.77 -39.22
C ARG A 197 -7.91 43.37 -39.84
N PRO A 198 -9.11 42.75 -39.86
CA PRO A 198 -9.29 41.46 -40.51
C PRO A 198 -9.16 41.62 -42.02
N LYS A 199 -8.14 41.01 -42.62
CA LYS A 199 -8.07 40.76 -44.07
C LYS A 199 -8.50 39.32 -44.36
N SER A 200 -9.80 39.02 -44.27
CA SER A 200 -10.35 37.89 -45.04
C SER A 200 -11.87 37.97 -45.17
N LYS A 201 -12.36 37.53 -46.34
CA LYS A 201 -13.76 37.52 -46.80
C LYS A 201 -14.43 36.15 -46.54
N HIS A 202 -13.88 35.32 -45.65
CA HIS A 202 -14.25 33.90 -45.54
C HIS A 202 -14.51 33.42 -44.11
N LEU A 203 -15.17 34.23 -43.29
CA LEU A 203 -15.80 33.73 -42.07
C LEU A 203 -17.27 33.42 -42.39
N ARG A 204 -17.64 32.14 -42.41
CA ARG A 204 -19.04 31.74 -42.45
C ARG A 204 -19.59 31.77 -41.02
N PRO A 205 -20.75 32.40 -40.77
CA PRO A 205 -21.43 32.26 -39.49
C PRO A 205 -21.92 30.82 -39.34
N PHE A 206 -21.82 30.30 -38.11
CA PHE A 206 -22.43 29.03 -37.71
C PHE A 206 -23.93 29.21 -37.52
#